data_AF-A0A3Q0SMV8-F1
#
_entry.id   AF-A0A3Q0SMV8-F1
#
_cell.length_a   1.000
_cell.length_b   1.000
_cell.length_c   1.000
_cell.angle_alpha   90.00
_cell.angle_beta   90.00
_cell.angle_gamma   90.00
#
_symmetry.space_group_name_H-M   'P 1'
#
loop_
_entity.id
_entity.type
_entity.pdbx_description
1 polymer ?
#
loop_
_entity_poly.entity_id
_entity_poly.type
_entity_poly.pdbx_seq_one_letter_code
_entity_poly.pdbx_strand_id
1 'polypeptide(L)'
;MAAVFLATLYEYSPLFYISVVSLCFVVTAALVLGWFGFDVPVILRSYDEPEPSVPTPEKQMVQVTNPFTLELGCGPASVTDGVLVRPCCLEPCVLSCFWGCEVSTLQGALHAHQHGMMLSTHQHFQEVLNLHYHYCQKFHISSEDAEERHTQIPADQSITDFGLLPRQRYPLVAVLTLEEAQTRNWNHIVASVTVIHVPDDKYKLSARVLFQYVLTSQGIREQLKVASFV
;
A
#
# COMPACT_ATOMS: atom_id res chain seq x y z
N MET A 1 -12.30 15.84 -76.63
CA MET A 1 -11.49 16.42 -75.54
C MET A 1 -11.85 15.88 -74.16
N ALA A 2 -13.15 15.75 -73.79
CA ALA A 2 -13.56 15.23 -72.48
C ALA A 2 -13.13 13.78 -72.18
N ALA A 3 -13.16 12.88 -73.18
CA ALA A 3 -12.78 11.47 -72.99
C ALA A 3 -11.29 11.26 -72.67
N VAL A 4 -10.41 12.10 -73.22
CA VAL A 4 -8.96 12.06 -72.94
C VAL A 4 -8.66 12.56 -71.52
N PHE A 5 -9.39 13.59 -71.06
CA PHE A 5 -9.30 14.09 -69.70
C PHE A 5 -9.83 13.09 -68.64
N LEU A 6 -10.87 12.33 -68.98
CA LEU A 6 -11.39 11.27 -68.10
C LEU A 6 -10.45 10.07 -68.01
N ALA A 7 -9.80 9.69 -69.12
CA ALA A 7 -8.78 8.65 -69.12
C ALA A 7 -7.55 9.04 -68.31
N THR A 8 -7.07 10.29 -68.45
CA THR A 8 -5.94 10.79 -67.65
C THR A 8 -6.32 10.91 -66.17
N LEU A 9 -7.50 11.43 -65.82
CA LEU A 9 -7.97 11.44 -64.42
C LEU A 9 -8.07 10.03 -63.81
N TYR A 10 -8.44 9.02 -64.60
CA TYR A 10 -8.51 7.64 -64.13
C TYR A 10 -7.12 7.00 -63.96
N GLU A 11 -6.13 7.36 -64.78
CA GLU A 11 -4.73 6.92 -64.61
C GLU A 11 -4.02 7.62 -63.43
N TYR A 12 -4.33 8.89 -63.16
CA TYR A 12 -3.75 9.65 -62.05
C TYR A 12 -4.41 9.35 -60.70
N SER A 13 -5.66 8.89 -60.69
CA SER A 13 -6.43 8.57 -59.48
C SER A 13 -5.75 7.49 -58.61
N PRO A 14 -5.33 6.32 -59.15
CA PRO A 14 -4.59 5.32 -58.39
C PRO A 14 -3.28 5.86 -57.81
N LEU A 15 -2.51 6.63 -58.59
CA LEU A 15 -1.25 7.22 -58.14
C LEU A 15 -1.47 8.25 -57.02
N PHE A 16 -2.57 8.99 -57.09
CA PHE A 16 -2.98 9.92 -56.04
C PHE A 16 -3.40 9.19 -54.76
N TYR A 17 -4.18 8.11 -54.84
CA TYR A 17 -4.52 7.30 -53.66
C TYR A 17 -3.28 6.62 -53.06
N ILE A 18 -2.38 6.08 -53.89
CA ILE A 18 -1.13 5.47 -53.43
C ILE A 18 -0.25 6.50 -52.74
N SER A 19 -0.14 7.72 -53.28
CA SER A 19 0.67 8.78 -52.66
C SER A 19 0.08 9.26 -51.32
N VAL A 20 -1.25 9.39 -51.22
CA VAL A 20 -1.94 9.74 -49.97
C VAL A 20 -1.78 8.65 -48.92
N VAL A 21 -1.93 7.37 -49.28
CA VAL A 21 -1.74 6.25 -48.35
C VAL A 21 -0.28 6.14 -47.90
N SER A 22 0.67 6.30 -48.83
CA SER A 22 2.10 6.34 -48.52
C SER A 22 2.45 7.49 -47.58
N LEU A 23 1.95 8.70 -47.85
CA LEU A 23 2.15 9.86 -46.98
C LEU A 23 1.58 9.62 -45.58
N CYS A 24 0.37 9.06 -45.48
CA CYS A 24 -0.25 8.71 -44.21
C CYS A 24 0.59 7.68 -43.44
N PHE A 25 1.13 6.66 -44.14
CA PHE A 25 2.02 5.67 -43.53
C PHE A 25 3.32 6.29 -43.04
N VAL A 26 3.95 7.18 -43.82
CA VAL A 26 5.18 7.89 -43.42
C VAL A 26 4.94 8.79 -42.21
N VAL A 27 3.83 9.54 -42.19
CA VAL A 27 3.47 10.39 -41.04
C VAL A 27 3.20 9.55 -39.80
N THR A 28 2.48 8.43 -39.94
CA THR A 28 2.20 7.51 -38.83
C THR A 28 3.49 6.85 -38.33
N ALA A 29 4.36 6.41 -39.23
CA ALA A 29 5.66 5.84 -38.88
C ALA A 29 6.56 6.87 -38.20
N ALA A 30 6.56 8.13 -38.64
CA ALA A 30 7.30 9.21 -38.01
C ALA A 30 6.74 9.56 -36.62
N LEU A 31 5.43 9.53 -36.43
CA LEU A 31 4.80 9.70 -35.11
C LEU A 31 5.15 8.55 -34.17
N VAL A 32 5.06 7.30 -34.66
CA VAL A 32 5.40 6.11 -33.87
C VAL A 32 6.89 6.09 -33.55
N LEU A 33 7.78 6.31 -34.53
CA LEU A 33 9.22 6.37 -34.31
C LEU A 33 9.66 7.61 -33.53
N GLY A 34 8.94 8.72 -33.60
CA GLY A 34 9.19 9.91 -32.78
C GLY A 34 8.75 9.70 -31.33
N TRP A 35 7.63 9.00 -31.12
CA TRP A 35 7.13 8.61 -29.80
C TRP A 35 7.98 7.50 -29.17
N PHE A 36 8.44 6.52 -29.94
CA PHE A 36 9.33 5.44 -29.47
C PHE A 36 10.82 5.81 -29.49
N GLY A 37 11.22 6.83 -30.26
CA GLY A 37 12.61 7.25 -30.42
C GLY A 37 13.10 8.25 -29.38
N PHE A 38 12.20 8.81 -28.56
CA PHE A 38 12.54 9.61 -27.38
C PHE A 38 12.24 8.93 -26.05
N ASP A 39 11.64 7.73 -26.06
CA ASP A 39 11.38 6.92 -24.86
C ASP A 39 11.94 5.50 -24.99
N VAL A 40 13.20 5.38 -25.43
CA VAL A 40 14.00 4.19 -25.13
C VAL A 40 14.65 4.41 -23.76
N PRO A 41 14.38 3.59 -22.74
CA PRO A 41 15.19 3.57 -21.53
C PRO A 41 16.59 3.10 -21.95
N VAL A 42 17.51 4.05 -22.05
CA VAL A 42 18.92 3.82 -22.34
C VAL A 42 19.52 3.02 -21.17
N ILE A 43 19.51 1.70 -21.28
CA ILE A 43 20.38 0.79 -20.50
C ILE A 43 21.71 0.54 -21.26
N LEU A 44 21.96 1.24 -22.38
CA LEU A 44 23.18 1.05 -23.17
C LEU A 44 23.73 2.39 -23.68
N ARG A 45 24.28 3.19 -22.75
CA ARG A 45 25.28 4.22 -23.10
C ARG A 45 26.10 4.66 -21.88
N SER A 46 27.01 3.79 -21.44
CA SER A 46 28.20 4.22 -20.72
C SER A 46 29.29 4.51 -21.76
N TYR A 47 29.64 5.78 -22.00
CA TYR A 47 31.03 6.23 -22.24
C TYR A 47 31.11 7.76 -22.33
N ASP A 48 31.78 8.33 -21.32
CA ASP A 48 32.49 9.62 -21.21
C ASP A 48 31.92 10.91 -21.83
N GLU A 49 31.47 11.83 -20.96
CA GLU A 49 31.99 13.20 -20.81
C GLU A 49 31.51 13.78 -19.45
N PRO A 50 32.30 14.61 -18.75
CA PRO A 50 32.16 14.83 -17.31
C PRO A 50 31.28 16.04 -16.98
N GLU A 51 29.99 15.82 -16.70
CA GLU A 51 29.19 16.78 -15.91
C GLU A 51 29.20 16.38 -14.44
N PRO A 52 29.25 17.34 -13.50
CA PRO A 52 29.35 17.05 -12.06
C PRO A 52 28.07 16.37 -11.60
N SER A 53 28.09 15.05 -11.59
CA SER A 53 27.05 14.21 -11.04
C SER A 53 26.92 14.52 -9.55
N VAL A 54 25.84 15.19 -9.18
CA VAL A 54 25.31 15.02 -7.83
C VAL A 54 25.05 13.51 -7.70
N PRO A 55 25.70 12.80 -6.77
CA PRO A 55 25.49 11.38 -6.65
C PRO A 55 24.01 11.17 -6.35
N THR A 56 23.28 10.55 -7.28
CA THR A 56 22.03 9.88 -6.92
C THR A 56 22.40 8.94 -5.78
N PRO A 57 21.87 9.14 -4.56
CA PRO A 57 22.25 8.31 -3.43
C PRO A 57 21.93 6.87 -3.82
N GLU A 58 22.98 6.07 -3.97
CA GLU A 58 22.87 4.64 -4.21
C GLU A 58 22.07 4.08 -3.04
N LYS A 59 20.77 3.80 -3.25
CA LYS A 59 19.92 3.23 -2.22
C LYS A 59 20.36 1.79 -2.06
N GLN A 60 21.31 1.57 -1.16
CA GLN A 60 21.82 0.26 -0.80
C GLN A 60 20.61 -0.66 -0.56
N MET A 61 20.48 -1.69 -1.39
CA MET A 61 19.46 -2.72 -1.21
C MET A 61 19.88 -3.58 -0.02
N VAL A 62 19.44 -3.18 1.16
CA VAL A 62 19.61 -3.97 2.38
C VAL A 62 18.41 -4.90 2.47
N GLN A 63 18.66 -6.20 2.49
CA GLN A 63 17.63 -7.18 2.81
C GLN A 63 17.28 -7.03 4.29
N VAL A 64 16.07 -6.56 4.57
CA VAL A 64 15.54 -6.47 5.94
C VAL A 64 14.41 -7.49 6.06
N THR A 65 14.51 -8.38 7.03
CA THR A 65 13.44 -9.32 7.37
C THR A 65 12.39 -8.60 8.20
N ASN A 66 11.12 -8.70 7.83
CA ASN A 66 10.02 -8.14 8.62
C ASN A 66 9.78 -9.02 9.87
N PRO A 67 9.99 -8.50 11.10
CA PRO A 67 9.77 -9.28 12.32
C PRO A 67 8.29 -9.46 12.65
N PHE A 68 7.39 -8.72 11.98
CA PHE A 68 5.97 -8.68 12.27
C PHE A 68 5.16 -9.31 11.14
N THR A 69 4.43 -10.38 11.44
CA THR A 69 3.37 -10.89 10.56
C THR A 69 2.08 -10.99 11.36
N LEU A 70 0.97 -10.59 10.75
CA LEU A 70 -0.36 -10.69 11.34
C LEU A 70 -1.30 -11.33 10.33
N GLU A 71 -1.94 -12.40 10.74
CA GLU A 71 -2.93 -13.11 9.93
C GLU A 71 -4.31 -13.03 10.57
N LEU A 72 -5.35 -13.13 9.73
CA LEU A 72 -6.72 -13.30 10.21
C LEU A 72 -6.94 -14.77 10.56
N GLY A 73 -7.50 -15.01 11.74
CA GLY A 73 -7.86 -16.36 12.19
C GLY A 73 -9.05 -16.91 11.39
N CYS A 74 -9.24 -18.22 11.50
CA CYS A 74 -10.25 -18.95 10.71
C CYS A 74 -11.68 -18.89 11.28
N GLY A 75 -11.88 -18.24 12.42
CA GLY A 75 -13.20 -18.16 13.08
C GLY A 75 -14.16 -17.12 12.48
N PRO A 76 -15.41 -17.10 12.96
CA PRO A 76 -16.37 -16.08 12.57
C PRO A 76 -15.86 -14.69 12.97
N ALA A 77 -16.00 -13.74 12.06
CA ALA A 77 -15.58 -12.37 12.25
C ALA A 77 -16.79 -11.45 12.13
N SER A 78 -17.08 -10.69 13.17
CA SER A 78 -18.11 -9.65 13.13
C SER A 78 -17.78 -8.57 14.16
N VAL A 79 -18.39 -7.39 14.03
CA VAL A 79 -18.20 -6.32 15.03
C VAL A 79 -18.75 -6.73 16.40
N THR A 80 -19.84 -7.49 16.43
CA THR A 80 -20.48 -7.94 17.67
C THR A 80 -19.79 -9.12 18.32
N ASP A 81 -19.28 -10.08 17.54
CA ASP A 81 -18.65 -11.31 18.03
C ASP A 81 -17.12 -11.22 18.09
N GLY A 82 -16.55 -10.15 17.53
CA GLY A 82 -15.11 -9.92 17.48
C GLY A 82 -14.43 -10.63 16.31
N VAL A 83 -13.10 -10.62 16.36
CA VAL A 83 -12.22 -11.19 15.32
C VAL A 83 -11.06 -11.91 15.99
N LEU A 84 -10.72 -13.09 15.45
CA LEU A 84 -9.50 -13.80 15.78
C LEU A 84 -8.37 -13.29 14.89
N VAL A 85 -7.25 -12.94 15.51
CA VAL A 85 -6.02 -12.54 14.82
C VAL A 85 -4.87 -13.39 15.32
N ARG A 86 -4.01 -13.84 14.39
CA ARG A 86 -2.86 -14.67 14.70
C ARG A 86 -1.58 -13.86 14.44
N PRO A 87 -0.95 -13.31 15.48
CA PRO A 87 0.35 -12.68 15.35
C PRO A 87 1.43 -13.77 15.20
N CYS A 88 2.24 -13.68 14.15
CA CYS A 88 3.38 -14.54 13.90
C CYS A 88 4.63 -13.67 13.96
N CYS A 89 5.17 -13.46 15.16
CA CYS A 89 6.28 -12.54 15.38
C CYS A 89 7.59 -13.30 15.58
N LEU A 90 8.68 -12.81 14.99
CA LEU A 90 10.02 -13.40 15.19
C LEU A 90 10.65 -13.01 16.54
N GLU A 91 10.16 -11.93 17.14
CA GLU A 91 10.63 -11.37 18.40
C GLU A 91 9.43 -11.09 19.32
N PRO A 92 9.63 -10.95 20.65
CA PRO A 92 8.56 -10.54 21.56
C PRO A 92 7.95 -9.20 21.18
N CYS A 93 6.63 -9.18 21.02
CA CYS A 93 5.88 -8.05 20.49
C CYS A 93 4.66 -7.74 21.34
N VAL A 94 4.21 -6.50 21.23
CA VAL A 94 2.93 -6.03 21.73
C VAL A 94 1.98 -5.88 20.56
N LEU A 95 0.86 -6.59 20.61
CA LEU A 95 -0.27 -6.42 19.70
C LEU A 95 -1.29 -5.47 20.33
N SER A 96 -1.61 -4.40 19.62
CA SER A 96 -2.61 -3.39 20.02
C SER A 96 -3.73 -3.35 18.99
N CYS A 97 -4.94 -3.70 19.40
CA CYS A 97 -6.13 -3.73 18.56
C CYS A 97 -6.98 -2.50 18.85
N PHE A 98 -7.04 -1.55 17.90
CA PHE A 98 -7.86 -0.34 17.99
C PHE A 98 -9.12 -0.49 17.15
N TRP A 99 -10.28 -0.49 17.81
CA TRP A 99 -11.59 -0.59 17.18
C TRP A 99 -12.17 0.77 16.86
N GLY A 100 -12.72 0.93 15.66
CA GLY A 100 -13.38 2.17 15.24
C GLY A 100 -12.46 3.37 15.10
N CYS A 101 -11.20 3.15 14.70
CA CYS A 101 -10.23 4.22 14.54
C CYS A 101 -10.65 5.17 13.40
N GLU A 102 -10.65 6.47 13.65
CA GLU A 102 -10.93 7.47 12.62
C GLU A 102 -9.88 7.41 11.50
N VAL A 103 -10.35 7.44 10.25
CA VAL A 103 -9.51 7.29 9.06
C VAL A 103 -8.55 8.48 8.95
N SER A 104 -9.06 9.70 9.11
CA SER A 104 -8.28 10.95 9.05
C SER A 104 -7.14 10.94 10.08
N THR A 105 -7.44 10.55 11.32
CA THR A 105 -6.48 10.51 12.43
C THR A 105 -5.41 9.44 12.21
N LEU A 106 -5.77 8.24 11.76
CA LEU A 106 -4.78 7.21 11.43
C LEU A 106 -3.87 7.65 10.29
N GLN A 107 -4.43 8.21 9.22
CA GLN A 107 -3.63 8.67 8.09
C GLN A 107 -2.73 9.85 8.48
N GLY A 108 -3.23 10.77 9.31
CA GLY A 108 -2.43 11.85 9.90
C GLY A 108 -1.28 11.33 10.75
N ALA A 109 -1.53 10.31 11.59
CA ALA A 109 -0.51 9.64 12.40
C ALA A 109 0.60 9.04 11.53
N LEU A 110 0.21 8.27 10.51
CA LEU A 110 1.12 7.63 9.56
C LEU A 110 1.91 8.66 8.75
N HIS A 111 1.29 9.79 8.39
CA HIS A 111 1.95 10.88 7.68
C HIS A 111 2.94 11.63 8.57
N ALA A 112 2.56 11.93 9.81
CA ALA A 112 3.44 12.56 10.79
C ALA A 112 4.66 11.69 11.10
N HIS A 113 4.52 10.36 11.00
CA HIS A 113 5.67 9.45 11.11
C HIS A 113 6.74 9.70 10.04
N GLN A 114 6.31 9.97 8.80
CA GLN A 114 7.21 10.33 7.70
C GLN A 114 7.89 11.68 7.87
N HIS A 115 7.38 12.52 8.76
CA HIS A 115 7.88 13.88 9.01
C HIS A 115 8.63 14.01 10.34
N GLY A 116 9.09 12.88 10.91
CA GLY A 116 10.02 12.86 12.06
C GLY A 116 9.41 12.44 13.39
N MET A 117 8.09 12.18 13.46
CA MET A 117 7.50 11.61 14.67
C MET A 117 7.71 10.09 14.72
N MET A 118 8.26 9.52 15.79
CA MET A 118 8.52 8.08 15.82
C MET A 118 7.34 7.30 16.41
N LEU A 119 6.68 6.48 15.59
CA LEU A 119 5.62 5.56 16.01
C LEU A 119 6.19 4.17 16.26
N SER A 120 6.80 3.96 17.43
CA SER A 120 7.50 2.71 17.76
C SER A 120 6.89 1.90 18.90
N THR A 121 5.97 2.46 19.68
CA THR A 121 5.41 1.81 20.87
C THR A 121 3.90 2.01 20.93
N HIS A 122 3.22 1.13 21.66
CA HIS A 122 1.79 1.27 21.97
C HIS A 122 1.41 2.66 22.48
N GLN A 123 2.22 3.23 23.38
CA GLN A 123 1.96 4.56 23.97
C GLN A 123 1.99 5.66 22.92
N HIS A 124 2.97 5.64 22.00
CA HIS A 124 3.02 6.60 20.89
C HIS A 124 1.75 6.53 20.03
N PHE A 125 1.24 5.33 19.75
CA PHE A 125 -0.01 5.18 19.01
C PHE A 125 -1.23 5.67 19.81
N GLN A 126 -1.30 5.40 21.10
CA GLN A 126 -2.41 5.89 21.94
C GLN A 126 -2.45 7.41 22.00
N GLU A 127 -1.30 8.07 22.17
CA GLU A 127 -1.18 9.52 22.22
C GLU A 127 -1.57 10.17 20.89
N VAL A 128 -1.05 9.64 19.78
CA VAL A 128 -1.27 10.22 18.45
C VAL A 128 -2.70 9.99 17.97
N LEU A 129 -3.29 8.83 18.27
CA LEU A 129 -4.70 8.60 17.98
C LEU A 129 -5.62 9.42 18.90
N ASN A 130 -5.13 9.89 20.04
CA ASN A 130 -5.79 10.83 20.95
C ASN A 130 -7.27 10.49 21.21
N LEU A 131 -7.57 9.23 21.54
CA LEU A 131 -8.93 8.72 21.78
C LEU A 131 -9.90 8.80 20.59
N HIS A 132 -9.42 9.00 19.34
CA HIS A 132 -10.24 8.92 18.13
C HIS A 132 -10.52 7.47 17.69
N TYR A 133 -10.70 6.58 18.66
CA TYR A 133 -11.08 5.17 18.53
C TYR A 133 -12.12 4.83 19.62
N HIS A 134 -12.89 3.76 19.45
CA HIS A 134 -13.93 3.37 20.42
C HIS A 134 -13.41 2.46 21.52
N TYR A 135 -12.56 1.51 21.17
CA TYR A 135 -12.00 0.56 22.12
C TYR A 135 -10.58 0.17 21.73
N CYS A 136 -9.73 -0.09 22.74
CA CYS A 136 -8.37 -0.56 22.55
C CYS A 136 -8.12 -1.77 23.45
N GLN A 137 -7.57 -2.83 22.86
CA GLN A 137 -7.15 -4.03 23.56
C GLN A 137 -5.68 -4.31 23.29
N LYS A 138 -4.94 -4.69 24.32
CA LYS A 138 -3.49 -4.96 24.25
C LYS A 138 -3.20 -6.42 24.61
N PHE A 139 -2.34 -7.05 23.84
CA PHE A 139 -1.81 -8.40 24.09
C PHE A 139 -0.29 -8.39 24.04
N HIS A 140 0.34 -9.15 24.92
CA HIS A 140 1.78 -9.43 24.85
C HIS A 140 1.95 -10.78 24.16
N ILE A 141 2.79 -10.79 23.11
CA ILE A 141 3.02 -11.91 22.20
C ILE A 141 4.48 -12.32 22.36
N SER A 142 4.74 -13.58 22.70
CA SER A 142 6.11 -14.09 22.71
C SER A 142 6.53 -14.50 21.29
N SER A 143 7.83 -14.64 21.04
CA SER A 143 8.34 -15.08 19.73
C SER A 143 7.98 -16.53 19.36
N GLU A 144 7.57 -17.33 20.35
CA GLU A 144 7.18 -18.74 20.16
C GLU A 144 5.65 -18.89 20.11
N ASP A 145 4.92 -17.80 20.36
CA ASP A 145 3.47 -17.78 20.43
C ASP A 145 2.87 -17.72 19.03
N ALA A 146 2.23 -18.82 18.63
CA ALA A 146 1.44 -18.93 17.41
C ALA A 146 -0.08 -18.95 17.70
N GLU A 147 -0.50 -18.62 18.93
CA GLU A 147 -1.88 -18.67 19.34
C GLU A 147 -2.71 -17.54 18.74
N GLU A 148 -3.96 -17.85 18.43
CA GLU A 148 -4.93 -16.86 18.00
C GLU A 148 -5.38 -16.00 19.19
N ARG A 149 -5.39 -14.68 18.99
CA ARG A 149 -5.90 -13.71 19.96
C ARG A 149 -7.26 -13.24 19.50
N HIS A 150 -8.26 -13.40 20.37
CA HIS A 150 -9.60 -12.88 20.12
C HIS A 150 -9.68 -11.43 20.60
N THR A 151 -10.06 -10.53 19.70
CA THR A 151 -10.35 -9.14 20.03
C THR A 151 -11.79 -8.78 19.71
N GLN A 152 -12.44 -8.02 20.60
CA GLN A 152 -13.85 -7.71 20.51
C GLN A 152 -14.12 -6.37 21.19
N ILE A 153 -15.12 -5.64 20.69
CA ILE A 153 -15.66 -4.45 21.39
C ILE A 153 -16.54 -4.94 22.55
N PRO A 154 -16.36 -4.43 23.77
CA PRO A 154 -17.23 -4.74 24.90
C PRO A 154 -18.71 -4.50 24.57
N ALA A 155 -19.57 -5.47 24.95
CA ALA A 155 -20.99 -5.46 24.59
C ALA A 155 -21.77 -4.25 25.16
N ASP A 156 -21.28 -3.66 26.24
CA ASP A 156 -21.84 -2.46 26.88
C ASP A 156 -21.71 -1.19 26.00
N GLN A 157 -20.81 -1.17 25.02
CA GLN A 157 -20.70 -0.05 24.09
C GLN A 157 -21.79 -0.04 23.01
N SER A 158 -22.52 -1.15 22.81
CA SER A 158 -23.63 -1.28 21.86
C SER A 158 -23.32 -0.87 20.41
N ILE A 159 -22.06 -0.94 20.00
CA ILE A 159 -21.62 -0.62 18.64
C ILE A 159 -21.88 -1.84 17.74
N THR A 160 -22.72 -1.66 16.71
CA THR A 160 -23.02 -2.73 15.74
C THR A 160 -22.60 -2.41 14.31
N ASP A 161 -22.22 -1.16 14.02
CA ASP A 161 -21.73 -0.73 12.70
C ASP A 161 -20.85 0.53 12.76
N PHE A 162 -20.12 0.80 11.67
CA PHE A 162 -19.25 1.98 11.52
C PHE A 162 -19.73 2.99 10.45
N GLY A 163 -21.03 3.00 10.17
CA GLY A 163 -21.66 3.88 9.20
C GLY A 163 -21.65 3.38 7.76
N LEU A 164 -22.18 4.22 6.87
CA LEU A 164 -22.25 3.99 5.43
C LEU A 164 -20.91 4.28 4.74
N LEU A 165 -20.77 3.81 3.50
CA LEU A 165 -19.62 4.17 2.65
C LEU A 165 -19.79 5.58 2.04
N PRO A 166 -18.70 6.36 1.89
CA PRO A 166 -17.36 6.10 2.40
C PRO A 166 -17.29 6.23 3.92
N ARG A 167 -16.65 5.27 4.58
CA ARG A 167 -16.56 5.21 6.04
C ARG A 167 -15.58 6.24 6.57
N GLN A 168 -15.92 6.83 7.71
CA GLN A 168 -15.04 7.72 8.47
C GLN A 168 -14.18 6.98 9.50
N ARG A 169 -14.51 5.71 9.79
CA ARG A 169 -13.81 4.88 10.77
C ARG A 169 -13.45 3.52 10.18
N TYR A 170 -12.22 3.08 10.42
CA TYR A 170 -11.81 1.71 10.18
C TYR A 170 -12.35 0.82 11.31
N PRO A 171 -12.98 -0.32 10.98
CA PRO A 171 -13.51 -1.23 11.99
C PRO A 171 -12.44 -1.69 12.98
N LEU A 172 -11.29 -2.14 12.47
CA LEU A 172 -10.17 -2.60 13.28
C LEU A 172 -8.85 -2.15 12.67
N VAL A 173 -7.97 -1.63 13.52
CA VAL A 173 -6.57 -1.33 13.22
C VAL A 173 -5.71 -2.10 14.23
N ALA A 174 -4.99 -3.10 13.75
CA ALA A 174 -4.07 -3.88 14.56
C ALA A 174 -2.64 -3.36 14.39
N VAL A 175 -1.97 -3.08 15.49
CA VAL A 175 -0.61 -2.54 15.52
C VAL A 175 0.29 -3.49 16.30
N LEU A 176 1.37 -3.94 15.65
CA LEU A 176 2.44 -4.70 16.27
C LEU A 176 3.64 -3.78 16.50
N THR A 177 4.14 -3.75 17.72
CA THR A 177 5.37 -3.04 18.13
C THR A 177 6.25 -3.97 18.93
N LEU A 178 7.57 -3.80 18.91
CA LEU A 178 8.46 -4.58 19.78
C LEU A 178 8.17 -4.28 21.26
N GLU A 179 8.33 -5.29 22.12
CA GLU A 179 8.15 -5.13 23.57
C GLU A 179 9.30 -4.35 24.21
N GLU A 180 10.54 -4.63 23.82
CA GLU A 180 11.74 -3.92 24.28
C GLU A 180 12.30 -3.03 23.15
N ALA A 181 12.33 -1.72 23.40
CA ALA A 181 12.85 -0.73 22.45
C ALA A 181 14.40 -0.66 22.42
N GLN A 182 15.10 -1.40 23.28
CA GLN A 182 16.52 -1.19 23.54
C GLN A 182 17.33 -2.46 23.35
N THR A 183 18.18 -2.47 22.30
CA THR A 183 19.57 -3.02 22.26
C THR A 183 20.03 -3.43 20.86
N ARG A 184 19.20 -3.37 19.82
CA ARG A 184 19.65 -3.75 18.47
C ARG A 184 19.73 -2.57 17.52
N ASN A 185 20.96 -2.19 17.19
CA ASN A 185 21.32 -1.23 16.14
C ASN A 185 20.93 -1.68 14.71
N TRP A 186 20.21 -2.79 14.56
CA TRP A 186 19.96 -3.45 13.27
C TRP A 186 18.49 -3.55 12.86
N ASN A 187 17.54 -3.35 13.78
CA ASN A 187 16.12 -3.44 13.42
C ASN A 187 15.65 -2.09 12.90
N HIS A 188 15.67 -1.95 11.57
CA HIS A 188 15.10 -0.78 10.89
C HIS A 188 13.59 -0.71 11.10
N ILE A 189 12.91 -1.84 11.24
CA ILE A 189 11.44 -1.92 11.34
C ILE A 189 11.02 -1.78 12.81
N VAL A 190 10.20 -0.77 13.12
CA VAL A 190 9.77 -0.43 14.49
C VAL A 190 8.31 -0.79 14.79
N ALA A 191 7.44 -0.80 13.77
CA ALA A 191 6.06 -1.19 13.93
C ALA A 191 5.46 -1.76 12.64
N SER A 192 4.43 -2.58 12.77
CA SER A 192 3.53 -2.94 11.67
C SER A 192 2.11 -2.50 11.98
N VAL A 193 1.45 -1.86 11.02
CA VAL A 193 0.07 -1.37 11.14
C VAL A 193 -0.78 -2.07 10.09
N THR A 194 -1.77 -2.83 10.55
CA THR A 194 -2.66 -3.62 9.69
C THR A 194 -4.08 -3.11 9.85
N VAL A 195 -4.65 -2.58 8.78
CA VAL A 195 -6.04 -2.11 8.72
C VAL A 195 -6.91 -3.26 8.26
N ILE A 196 -7.85 -3.68 9.10
CA ILE A 196 -8.69 -4.84 8.89
C ILE A 196 -10.14 -4.38 8.73
N HIS A 197 -10.76 -4.81 7.64
CA HIS A 197 -12.20 -4.76 7.52
C HIS A 197 -12.81 -5.91 8.33
N VAL A 198 -13.83 -5.59 9.12
CA VAL A 198 -14.63 -6.55 9.89
C VAL A 198 -16.10 -6.40 9.47
N PRO A 199 -16.82 -7.51 9.18
CA PRO A 199 -18.23 -7.46 8.82
C PRO A 199 -19.09 -6.83 9.93
N ASP A 200 -20.06 -6.03 9.54
CA ASP A 200 -21.01 -5.39 10.45
C ASP A 200 -22.43 -5.35 9.87
N ASP A 201 -23.38 -4.78 10.62
CA ASP A 201 -24.80 -4.77 10.23
C ASP A 201 -25.05 -4.10 8.87
N LYS A 202 -24.26 -3.07 8.54
CA LYS A 202 -24.39 -2.29 7.30
C LYS A 202 -23.57 -2.86 6.16
N TYR A 203 -22.46 -3.52 6.45
CA TYR A 203 -21.53 -4.03 5.44
C TYR A 203 -21.00 -5.40 5.81
N LYS A 204 -21.55 -6.41 5.16
CA LYS A 204 -21.38 -7.83 5.50
C LYS A 204 -20.26 -8.54 4.73
N LEU A 205 -19.35 -7.80 4.07
CA LEU A 205 -18.24 -8.45 3.38
C LEU A 205 -17.33 -9.15 4.39
N SER A 206 -16.89 -10.35 4.06
CA SER A 206 -15.98 -11.13 4.90
C SER A 206 -14.76 -10.32 5.33
N ALA A 207 -14.32 -10.56 6.57
CA ALA A 207 -13.16 -9.92 7.15
C ALA A 207 -11.94 -10.08 6.25
N ARG A 208 -11.18 -9.00 6.08
CA ARG A 208 -10.00 -8.98 5.22
C ARG A 208 -9.07 -7.85 5.61
N VAL A 209 -7.78 -8.06 5.38
CA VAL A 209 -6.79 -6.99 5.44
C VAL A 209 -7.03 -6.03 4.27
N LEU A 210 -7.22 -4.75 4.56
CA LEU A 210 -7.32 -3.69 3.56
C LEU A 210 -5.94 -3.18 3.19
N PHE A 211 -5.15 -2.85 4.21
CA PHE A 211 -3.81 -2.31 4.06
C PHE A 211 -2.92 -2.83 5.17
N GLN A 212 -1.66 -3.05 4.85
CA GLN A 212 -0.63 -3.35 5.82
C GLN A 212 0.56 -2.43 5.56
N TYR A 213 1.00 -1.74 6.60
CA TYR A 213 2.16 -0.86 6.57
C TYR A 213 3.22 -1.37 7.52
N VAL A 214 4.46 -1.14 7.14
CA VAL A 214 5.63 -1.29 8.00
C VAL A 214 6.24 0.09 8.19
N LEU A 215 6.52 0.41 9.44
CA LEU A 215 7.12 1.66 9.86
C LEU A 215 8.57 1.40 10.26
N THR A 216 9.47 2.30 9.85
CA THR A 216 10.90 2.20 10.19
C THR A 216 11.34 3.26 11.17
N SER A 217 12.44 3.03 11.87
CA SER A 217 13.09 4.00 12.77
C SER A 217 13.56 5.26 12.03
N GLN A 218 13.69 5.19 10.71
CA GLN A 218 14.06 6.31 9.83
C GLN A 218 12.84 7.16 9.41
N GLY A 219 11.63 6.86 9.90
CA GLY A 219 10.40 7.54 9.50
C GLY A 219 9.83 7.02 8.16
N ILE A 220 10.37 5.94 7.59
CA ILE A 220 9.87 5.43 6.32
C ILE A 220 8.63 4.59 6.59
N ARG A 221 7.58 4.84 5.81
CA ARG A 221 6.38 4.01 5.74
C ARG A 221 6.38 3.25 4.42
N GLU A 222 6.46 1.93 4.50
CA GLU A 222 6.36 1.04 3.33
C GLU A 222 5.03 0.28 3.39
N GLN A 223 4.29 0.25 2.28
CA GLN A 223 3.06 -0.55 2.18
C GLN A 223 3.42 -1.96 1.74
N LEU A 224 3.03 -2.96 2.54
CA LEU A 224 3.18 -4.35 2.16
C LEU A 224 2.08 -4.75 1.18
N LYS A 225 2.49 -5.38 0.08
CA LYS A 225 1.57 -6.07 -0.82
C LYS A 225 1.29 -7.43 -0.22
N VAL A 226 0.04 -7.66 0.20
CA VAL A 226 -0.41 -9.00 0.57
C VAL A 226 -0.50 -9.80 -0.72
N ALA A 227 0.48 -10.68 -0.96
CA ALA A 227 0.38 -11.66 -2.04
C ALA A 227 -0.72 -12.63 -1.66
N SER A 228 -1.92 -12.39 -2.20
CA SER A 228 -3.04 -13.29 -2.04
C SER A 228 -2.76 -14.49 -2.96
N PHE A 229 -2.21 -15.57 -2.42
CA PHE A 229 -2.23 -16.85 -3.12
C PHE A 229 -3.66 -17.36 -3.05
N VAL A 230 -4.37 -17.26 -4.18
CA VAL A 230 -5.68 -17.87 -4.41
C VAL A 230 -5.49 -19.32 -4.82
#